data_AF-A0A5C4RNU3-F1
#
_entry.id   AF-A0A5C4RNU3-F1
#
_cell.length_a   1.000
_cell.length_b   1.000
_cell.length_c   1.000
_cell.angle_alpha   90.00
_cell.angle_beta   90.00
_cell.angle_gamma   90.00
#
_symmetry.space_group_name_H-M   'P 1'
#
loop_
_entity.id
_entity.type
_entity.pdbx_description
1 polymer ?
#
loop_
_entity_poly.entity_id
_entity_poly.type
_entity_poly.pdbx_seq_one_letter_code
_entity_poly.pdbx_strand_id
1 'polypeptide(L)'
;MTGSTYMYFGTSTSWRRGLLLSALLFSSPVLAGPPLLCHPFETAEAPTLPWGGDGWNQARADYDLAALGERTEALLGPGTPVIARMETLRRAAIYASRDGAVLRDLAARLESRLKSADEPGARVLGLFDTGYFLETLQEIDRLQDYDMPGIGEVDRVVLRALLTQPDGSLRIQQAVAMQPDDAGLRFAAALVATADGRDADVAMHARHARAGAESDALLALNIGLIPR
;
A
#
# COMPACT_ATOMS: atom_id res chain seq x y z
N MET A 1 67.28 -45.47 27.85
CA MET A 1 67.10 -46.90 27.52
C MET A 1 65.70 -47.29 27.96
N THR A 2 64.71 -47.21 27.08
CA THR A 2 64.13 -48.36 26.33
C THR A 2 63.52 -49.39 27.28
N GLY A 3 62.22 -49.72 27.27
CA GLY A 3 61.14 -49.37 26.35
C GLY A 3 59.83 -50.05 26.75
N SER A 4 58.78 -49.73 25.99
CA SER A 4 57.61 -50.53 25.57
C SER A 4 56.79 -51.36 26.58
N THR A 5 55.46 -51.18 26.57
CA THR A 5 54.49 -52.10 25.89
C THR A 5 53.04 -51.61 26.07
N TYR A 6 52.26 -51.78 24.99
CA TYR A 6 50.85 -51.47 24.75
C TYR A 6 49.85 -52.35 25.54
N MET A 7 48.65 -51.87 25.85
CA MET A 7 47.38 -52.26 25.17
C MET A 7 46.11 -51.69 25.81
N TYR A 8 45.14 -51.44 24.91
CA TYR A 8 43.75 -50.99 25.05
C TYR A 8 42.82 -51.95 25.81
N PHE A 9 41.79 -51.40 26.48
CA PHE A 9 40.34 -51.45 26.10
C PHE A 9 39.45 -51.16 27.32
N GLY A 10 38.36 -50.40 27.12
CA GLY A 10 37.28 -50.29 28.12
C GLY A 10 36.36 -49.10 27.93
N THR A 11 35.38 -49.24 27.05
CA THR A 11 34.28 -48.29 26.79
C THR A 11 33.32 -48.13 27.98
N SER A 12 32.89 -46.91 28.28
CA SER A 12 31.60 -46.69 28.96
C SER A 12 31.14 -45.22 28.88
N THR A 13 30.19 -45.00 27.96
CA THR A 13 28.88 -44.34 28.20
C THR A 13 28.81 -42.90 28.74
N SER A 14 27.93 -42.12 28.06
CA SER A 14 27.11 -41.03 28.60
C SER A 14 27.83 -39.67 28.78
N TRP A 15 27.34 -38.50 28.36
CA TRP A 15 26.03 -38.04 27.92
C TRP A 15 26.17 -37.00 26.80
N ARG A 16 25.23 -37.08 25.86
CA ARG A 16 24.90 -36.01 24.93
C ARG A 16 24.32 -34.83 25.72
N ARG A 17 24.93 -33.66 25.63
CA ARG A 17 24.21 -32.38 25.78
C ARG A 17 24.43 -31.60 24.50
N GLY A 18 23.60 -31.91 23.50
CA GLY A 18 23.48 -31.09 22.31
C GLY A 18 22.83 -29.77 22.70
N LEU A 19 23.55 -28.68 22.53
CA LEU A 19 22.99 -27.34 22.50
C LEU A 19 22.21 -27.20 21.18
N LEU A 20 20.90 -27.42 21.22
CA LEU A 20 20.00 -26.99 20.16
C LEU A 20 19.85 -25.47 20.25
N LEU A 21 20.73 -24.74 19.56
CA LEU A 21 20.47 -23.35 19.22
C LEU A 21 19.26 -23.31 18.29
N SER A 22 18.10 -23.00 18.87
CA SER A 22 16.89 -22.68 18.12
C SER A 22 17.09 -21.30 17.49
N ALA A 23 17.64 -21.28 16.28
CA ALA A 23 17.63 -20.09 15.44
C ALA A 23 16.18 -19.83 15.02
N LEU A 24 15.49 -18.97 15.78
CA LEU A 24 14.26 -18.33 15.32
C LEU A 24 14.66 -17.43 14.15
N LEU A 25 14.58 -17.99 12.95
CA LEU A 25 14.59 -17.22 11.71
C LEU A 25 13.37 -16.30 11.78
N PHE A 26 13.60 -15.02 12.06
CA PHE A 26 12.62 -13.99 11.77
C PHE A 26 12.44 -13.99 10.25
N SER A 27 11.39 -14.65 9.79
CA SER A 27 10.91 -14.49 8.41
C SER A 27 10.47 -13.04 8.28
N SER A 28 11.36 -12.18 7.80
CA SER A 28 10.94 -10.89 7.25
C SER A 28 9.96 -11.23 6.13
N PRO A 29 8.71 -10.74 6.15
CA PRO A 29 7.88 -10.82 4.97
C PRO A 29 8.65 -10.07 3.88
N VAL A 30 9.14 -10.81 2.88
CA VAL A 30 9.56 -10.21 1.62
C VAL A 30 8.32 -9.46 1.12
N LEU A 31 8.47 -8.15 0.90
CA LEU A 31 7.40 -7.32 0.35
C LEU A 31 7.07 -7.89 -1.04
N ALA A 32 5.98 -8.65 -1.13
CA ALA A 32 5.63 -9.42 -2.32
C ALA A 32 4.87 -8.56 -3.36
N GLY A 33 5.37 -7.33 -3.62
CA GLY A 33 4.86 -6.43 -4.65
C GLY A 33 4.81 -4.96 -4.24
N PRO A 34 4.46 -4.06 -5.18
CA PRO A 34 4.32 -2.63 -4.92
C PRO A 34 3.29 -2.34 -3.82
N PRO A 35 3.66 -1.51 -2.82
CA PRO A 35 2.91 -1.42 -1.57
C PRO A 35 1.50 -0.83 -1.69
N LEU A 36 1.20 -0.02 -2.72
CA LEU A 36 -0.11 0.61 -2.86
C LEU A 36 -1.13 -0.33 -3.50
N LEU A 37 -0.70 -1.23 -4.39
CA LEU A 37 -1.57 -2.18 -5.09
C LEU A 37 -1.69 -3.53 -4.38
N CYS A 38 -0.56 -4.11 -3.99
CA CYS A 38 -0.47 -5.51 -3.58
C CYS A 38 -0.92 -5.77 -2.13
N HIS A 39 -1.16 -4.70 -1.36
CA HIS A 39 -1.59 -4.77 0.02
C HIS A 39 -2.99 -4.17 0.18
N PRO A 40 -4.05 -5.00 0.24
CA PRO A 40 -5.37 -4.54 0.64
C PRO A 40 -5.31 -3.93 2.04
N PHE A 41 -6.02 -2.83 2.25
CA PHE A 41 -6.10 -2.22 3.58
C PHE A 41 -7.30 -2.77 4.36
N GLU A 42 -7.07 -3.05 5.64
CA GLU A 42 -8.15 -3.35 6.58
C GLU A 42 -8.93 -2.06 6.85
N THR A 43 -10.25 -2.10 6.69
CA THR A 43 -11.12 -0.92 6.74
C THR A 43 -12.03 -0.89 7.97
N ALA A 44 -11.99 -1.92 8.83
CA ALA A 44 -12.84 -2.06 10.01
C ALA A 44 -14.32 -1.80 9.67
N GLU A 45 -14.79 -2.44 8.59
CA GLU A 45 -16.15 -2.31 8.02
C GLU A 45 -16.50 -0.97 7.35
N ALA A 46 -15.57 0.00 7.30
CA ALA A 46 -15.80 1.21 6.51
C ALA A 46 -16.03 0.83 5.03
N PRO A 47 -17.11 1.32 4.39
CA PRO A 47 -17.49 0.87 3.07
C PRO A 47 -16.42 1.27 2.03
N THR A 48 -16.16 0.35 1.11
CA THR A 48 -15.28 0.53 -0.05
C THR A 48 -15.91 -0.08 -1.29
N LEU A 49 -15.30 0.12 -2.46
CA LEU A 49 -15.80 -0.47 -3.71
C LEU A 49 -15.89 -2.00 -3.59
N PRO A 50 -16.98 -2.64 -4.05
CA PRO A 50 -17.11 -4.09 -4.07
C PRO A 50 -15.88 -4.81 -4.62
N TRP A 51 -15.52 -5.94 -4.01
CA TRP A 51 -14.35 -6.72 -4.37
C TRP A 51 -14.68 -8.21 -4.44
N GLY A 52 -13.90 -9.00 -5.16
CA GLY A 52 -14.25 -10.38 -5.53
C GLY A 52 -13.73 -11.45 -4.58
N GLY A 53 -12.71 -11.17 -3.77
CA GLY A 53 -12.14 -12.08 -2.79
C GLY A 53 -11.05 -11.42 -1.96
N ASP A 54 -10.23 -12.17 -1.24
CA ASP A 54 -9.27 -11.60 -0.27
C ASP A 54 -7.93 -11.15 -0.91
N GLY A 55 -7.69 -11.55 -2.16
CA GLY A 55 -6.47 -11.21 -2.89
C GLY A 55 -6.47 -9.79 -3.46
N TRP A 56 -5.30 -9.15 -3.52
CA TRP A 56 -5.13 -7.83 -4.14
C TRP A 56 -5.49 -7.80 -5.62
N ASN A 57 -5.49 -8.96 -6.27
CA ASN A 57 -5.75 -9.18 -7.68
C ASN A 57 -7.08 -9.88 -7.96
N GLN A 58 -8.00 -9.90 -7.00
CA GLN A 58 -9.30 -10.57 -7.14
C GLN A 58 -10.42 -9.56 -7.38
N ALA A 59 -10.14 -8.58 -8.25
CA ALA A 59 -11.11 -7.60 -8.69
C ALA A 59 -12.29 -8.31 -9.37
N ARG A 60 -13.52 -7.87 -9.10
CA ARG A 60 -14.71 -8.46 -9.72
C ARG A 60 -14.67 -8.30 -11.23
N ALA A 61 -14.82 -9.40 -11.97
CA ALA A 61 -14.90 -9.35 -13.43
C ALA A 61 -16.22 -8.73 -13.92
N ASP A 62 -17.29 -8.83 -13.13
CA ASP A 62 -18.64 -8.34 -13.41
C ASP A 62 -18.91 -6.93 -12.85
N TYR A 63 -17.87 -6.20 -12.43
CA TYR A 63 -18.05 -4.86 -11.87
C TYR A 63 -18.54 -3.88 -12.94
N ASP A 64 -19.61 -3.14 -12.61
CA ASP A 64 -20.16 -2.09 -13.48
C ASP A 64 -19.25 -0.85 -13.52
N LEU A 65 -18.42 -0.77 -14.57
CA LEU A 65 -17.49 0.33 -14.78
C LEU A 65 -18.19 1.67 -15.06
N ALA A 66 -19.43 1.67 -15.58
CA ALA A 66 -20.15 2.91 -15.85
C ALA A 66 -20.54 3.64 -14.55
N ALA A 67 -20.72 2.91 -13.46
CA ALA A 67 -21.00 3.45 -12.14
C ALA A 67 -19.74 3.77 -11.31
N LEU A 68 -18.53 3.51 -11.84
CA LEU A 68 -17.29 3.59 -11.05
C LEU A 68 -17.02 5.00 -10.52
N GLY A 69 -17.14 6.03 -11.36
CA GLY A 69 -16.88 7.42 -10.99
C GLY A 69 -17.77 7.88 -9.84
N GLU A 70 -19.08 7.79 -10.02
CA GLU A 70 -20.08 8.20 -9.02
C GLU A 70 -19.92 7.45 -7.70
N ARG A 71 -19.75 6.12 -7.75
CA ARG A 71 -19.58 5.31 -6.53
C ARG A 71 -18.29 5.65 -5.79
N THR A 72 -17.21 5.92 -6.52
CA THR A 72 -15.94 6.34 -5.91
C THR A 72 -16.11 7.66 -5.18
N GLU A 73 -16.74 8.66 -5.82
CA GLU A 73 -16.97 9.97 -5.18
C GLU A 73 -17.85 9.88 -3.93
N ALA A 74 -18.89 9.03 -3.95
CA ALA A 74 -19.77 8.78 -2.81
C ALA A 74 -19.03 8.17 -1.62
N LEU A 75 -18.06 7.28 -1.87
CA LEU A 75 -17.24 6.64 -0.84
C LEU A 75 -16.14 7.55 -0.29
N LEU A 76 -15.76 8.60 -1.02
CA LEU A 76 -14.74 9.57 -0.60
C LEU A 76 -15.33 10.79 0.13
N GLY A 77 -16.52 10.68 0.73
CA GLY A 77 -17.18 11.75 1.49
C GLY A 77 -16.34 12.29 2.67
N PRO A 78 -16.58 13.53 3.16
CA PRO A 78 -15.69 14.20 4.13
C PRO A 78 -15.35 13.41 5.40
N GLY A 79 -16.26 12.55 5.88
CA GLY A 79 -16.06 11.71 7.06
C GLY A 79 -15.33 10.38 6.80
N THR A 80 -14.99 10.04 5.56
CA THR A 80 -14.29 8.80 5.24
C THR A 80 -12.86 8.83 5.79
N PRO A 81 -12.46 7.85 6.64
CA PRO A 81 -11.09 7.75 7.16
C PRO A 81 -10.06 7.58 6.05
N VAL A 82 -8.84 8.07 6.25
CA VAL A 82 -7.76 8.01 5.25
C VAL A 82 -7.51 6.59 4.74
N ILE A 83 -7.47 5.60 5.63
CA ILE A 83 -7.26 4.19 5.24
C ILE A 83 -8.39 3.66 4.32
N ALA A 84 -9.65 4.00 4.60
CA ALA A 84 -10.78 3.58 3.74
C ALA A 84 -10.76 4.30 2.39
N ARG A 85 -10.26 5.54 2.33
CA ARG A 85 -9.99 6.25 1.07
C ARG A 85 -8.91 5.54 0.26
N MET A 86 -7.82 5.14 0.90
CA MET A 86 -6.73 4.40 0.25
C MET A 86 -7.25 3.11 -0.40
N GLU A 87 -8.02 2.31 0.33
CA GLU A 87 -8.58 1.07 -0.22
C GLU A 87 -9.59 1.33 -1.34
N THR A 88 -10.42 2.36 -1.20
CA THR A 88 -11.36 2.79 -2.25
C THR A 88 -10.60 3.17 -3.53
N LEU A 89 -9.57 4.01 -3.42
CA LEU A 89 -8.76 4.48 -4.55
C LEU A 89 -7.92 3.38 -5.16
N ARG A 90 -7.39 2.45 -4.35
CA ARG A 90 -6.69 1.25 -4.83
C ARG A 90 -7.59 0.41 -5.73
N ARG A 91 -8.79 0.06 -5.25
CA ARG A 91 -9.78 -0.68 -6.02
C ARG A 91 -10.24 0.10 -7.25
N ALA A 92 -10.44 1.41 -7.12
CA ALA A 92 -10.86 2.28 -8.21
C ALA A 92 -9.82 2.33 -9.33
N ALA A 93 -8.53 2.45 -9.00
CA ALA A 93 -7.44 2.42 -9.97
C ALA A 93 -7.41 1.09 -10.75
N ILE A 94 -7.56 -0.04 -10.04
CA ILE A 94 -7.61 -1.36 -10.67
C ILE A 94 -8.80 -1.46 -11.63
N TYR A 95 -10.01 -1.09 -11.20
CA TYR A 95 -11.19 -1.12 -12.06
C TYR A 95 -11.07 -0.17 -13.25
N ALA A 96 -10.65 1.07 -13.02
CA ALA A 96 -10.56 2.10 -14.03
C ALA A 96 -9.51 1.76 -15.10
N SER A 97 -8.40 1.13 -14.72
CA SER A 97 -7.31 0.78 -15.65
C SER A 97 -7.74 -0.12 -16.82
N ARG A 98 -8.87 -0.83 -16.69
CA ARG A 98 -9.45 -1.73 -17.72
C ARG A 98 -10.05 -1.00 -18.93
N ASP A 99 -10.40 0.29 -18.77
CA ASP A 99 -11.04 1.07 -19.82
C ASP A 99 -10.51 2.52 -19.76
N GLY A 100 -9.83 2.95 -20.83
CA GLY A 100 -9.24 4.28 -20.90
C GLY A 100 -10.24 5.44 -20.81
N ALA A 101 -11.50 5.26 -21.22
CA ALA A 101 -12.53 6.27 -21.05
C ALA A 101 -12.95 6.40 -19.58
N VAL A 102 -13.14 5.27 -18.90
CA VAL A 102 -13.45 5.22 -17.46
C VAL A 102 -12.30 5.79 -16.63
N LEU A 103 -11.06 5.46 -16.99
CA LEU A 103 -9.86 5.99 -16.34
C LEU A 103 -9.76 7.51 -16.45
N ARG A 104 -10.02 8.09 -17.63
CA ARG A 104 -10.06 9.55 -17.82
C ARG A 104 -11.19 10.20 -17.04
N ASP A 105 -12.38 9.62 -17.06
CA ASP A 105 -13.55 10.15 -16.35
C ASP A 105 -13.28 10.23 -14.85
N LEU A 106 -12.78 9.13 -14.25
CA LEU A 106 -12.46 9.10 -12.82
C LEU A 106 -11.36 10.11 -12.46
N ALA A 107 -10.28 10.18 -13.24
CA ALA A 107 -9.22 11.18 -13.02
C ALA A 107 -9.77 12.61 -13.08
N ALA A 108 -10.61 12.92 -14.07
CA ALA A 108 -11.21 14.24 -14.23
C ALA A 108 -12.15 14.61 -13.07
N ARG A 109 -12.90 13.63 -12.52
CA ARG A 109 -13.75 13.83 -11.33
C ARG A 109 -12.93 14.18 -10.10
N LEU A 110 -11.86 13.43 -9.82
CA LEU A 110 -10.96 13.70 -8.68
C LEU A 110 -10.31 15.09 -8.79
N GLU A 111 -9.85 15.46 -9.99
CA GLU A 111 -9.32 16.80 -10.26
C GLU A 111 -10.39 17.90 -10.09
N SER A 112 -11.61 17.67 -10.58
CA SER A 112 -12.71 18.63 -10.43
C SER A 112 -13.07 18.84 -8.95
N ARG A 113 -13.06 17.75 -8.17
CA ARG A 113 -13.27 17.80 -6.73
C ARG A 113 -12.19 18.61 -6.02
N LEU A 114 -10.91 18.40 -6.36
CA LEU A 114 -9.81 19.20 -5.82
C LEU A 114 -9.96 20.69 -6.19
N LYS A 115 -10.28 21.01 -7.45
CA LYS A 115 -10.45 22.40 -7.91
C LYS A 115 -11.62 23.11 -7.24
N SER A 116 -12.67 22.38 -6.90
CA SER A 116 -13.88 22.92 -6.25
C SER A 116 -13.78 22.89 -4.71
N ALA A 117 -12.64 22.47 -4.15
CA ALA A 117 -12.44 22.38 -2.71
C ALA A 117 -12.07 23.75 -2.13
N ASP A 118 -13.09 24.49 -1.68
CA ASP A 118 -12.93 25.81 -1.07
C ASP A 118 -12.50 25.74 0.40
N GLU A 119 -13.00 24.74 1.13
CA GLU A 119 -12.67 24.53 2.54
C GLU A 119 -11.30 23.85 2.71
N PRO A 120 -10.47 24.26 3.70
CA PRO A 120 -9.14 23.68 3.90
C PRO A 120 -9.15 22.16 4.04
N GLY A 121 -10.09 21.59 4.81
CA GLY A 121 -10.20 20.14 4.98
C GLY A 121 -10.58 19.42 3.69
N ALA A 122 -11.49 19.99 2.89
CA ALA A 122 -11.84 19.44 1.58
C ALA A 122 -10.64 19.49 0.63
N ARG A 123 -9.82 20.53 0.70
CA ARG A 123 -8.62 20.68 -0.14
C ARG A 123 -7.55 19.66 0.21
N VAL A 124 -7.30 19.41 1.50
CA VAL A 124 -6.40 18.34 1.97
C VAL A 124 -6.83 16.99 1.41
N LEU A 125 -8.11 16.66 1.55
CA LEU A 125 -8.65 15.40 1.05
C LEU A 125 -8.64 15.31 -0.48
N GLY A 126 -8.93 16.40 -1.20
CA GLY A 126 -8.84 16.41 -2.67
C GLY A 126 -7.41 16.23 -3.18
N LEU A 127 -6.41 16.83 -2.50
CA LEU A 127 -4.99 16.64 -2.79
C LEU A 127 -4.59 15.19 -2.55
N PHE A 128 -5.00 14.66 -1.40
CA PHE A 128 -4.74 13.28 -1.02
C PHE A 128 -5.35 12.29 -2.00
N ASP A 129 -6.67 12.37 -2.26
CA ASP A 129 -7.39 11.43 -3.09
C ASP A 129 -6.82 11.39 -4.52
N THR A 130 -6.56 12.56 -5.10
CA THR A 130 -5.99 12.68 -6.44
C THR A 130 -4.55 12.19 -6.49
N GLY A 131 -3.73 12.56 -5.50
CA GLY A 131 -2.34 12.13 -5.44
C GLY A 131 -2.21 10.62 -5.28
N TYR A 132 -2.96 10.03 -4.33
CA TYR A 132 -2.94 8.59 -4.07
C TYR A 132 -3.43 7.77 -5.27
N PHE A 133 -4.43 8.26 -6.00
CA PHE A 133 -4.88 7.64 -7.24
C PHE A 133 -3.76 7.59 -8.29
N LEU A 134 -3.05 8.71 -8.52
CA LEU A 134 -1.95 8.76 -9.49
C LEU A 134 -0.78 7.85 -9.11
N GLU A 135 -0.40 7.82 -7.83
CA GLU A 135 0.65 6.92 -7.33
C GLU A 135 0.27 5.44 -7.51
N THR A 136 -1.00 5.11 -7.29
CA THR A 136 -1.51 3.77 -7.54
C THR A 136 -1.45 3.42 -9.03
N LEU A 137 -1.81 4.35 -9.93
CA LEU A 137 -1.67 4.15 -11.38
C LEU A 137 -0.21 3.99 -11.80
N GLN A 138 0.72 4.66 -11.13
CA GLN A 138 2.15 4.51 -11.40
C GLN A 138 2.63 3.10 -11.05
N GLU A 139 2.16 2.52 -9.94
CA GLU A 139 2.44 1.11 -9.66
C GLU A 139 1.80 0.18 -10.71
N ILE A 140 0.60 0.50 -11.22
CA ILE A 140 -0.01 -0.29 -12.29
C ILE A 140 0.87 -0.25 -13.54
N ASP A 141 1.41 0.90 -13.94
CA ASP A 141 2.35 1.05 -15.08
C ASP A 141 3.62 0.22 -14.85
N ARG A 142 4.24 0.31 -13.66
CA ARG A 142 5.46 -0.44 -13.31
C ARG A 142 5.22 -1.96 -13.38
N LEU A 143 4.02 -2.41 -13.05
CA LEU A 143 3.66 -3.83 -13.05
C LEU A 143 3.22 -4.36 -14.42
N GLN A 144 3.08 -3.50 -15.42
CA GLN A 144 2.61 -3.90 -16.74
C GLN A 144 3.54 -4.88 -17.47
N ASP A 145 4.80 -4.98 -17.07
CA ASP A 145 5.75 -5.93 -17.67
C ASP A 145 5.72 -7.31 -16.98
N TYR A 146 4.83 -7.50 -16.00
CA TYR A 146 4.58 -8.77 -15.32
C TYR A 146 3.24 -9.37 -15.76
N ASP A 147 3.11 -10.69 -15.64
CA ASP A 147 1.80 -11.35 -15.74
C ASP A 147 0.98 -10.95 -14.51
N MET A 148 0.02 -10.05 -14.70
CA MET A 148 -0.81 -9.46 -13.66
C MET A 148 -2.22 -10.03 -13.74
N PRO A 149 -2.46 -11.27 -13.23
CA PRO A 149 -3.80 -11.81 -13.16
C PRO A 149 -4.69 -10.82 -12.42
N GLY A 150 -5.93 -10.59 -12.88
CA GLY A 150 -6.93 -9.78 -12.16
C GLY A 150 -7.04 -8.29 -12.53
N ILE A 151 -5.96 -7.66 -13.01
CA ILE A 151 -6.04 -6.29 -13.55
C ILE A 151 -6.56 -6.31 -14.99
N GLY A 152 -6.17 -7.32 -15.78
CA GLY A 152 -6.58 -7.45 -17.19
C GLY A 152 -5.74 -6.58 -18.12
N GLU A 153 -6.19 -6.43 -19.38
CA GLU A 153 -5.55 -5.51 -20.32
C GLU A 153 -5.77 -4.06 -19.86
N VAL A 154 -4.70 -3.28 -19.82
CA VAL A 154 -4.71 -1.87 -19.44
C VAL A 154 -4.49 -1.00 -20.68
N ASP A 155 -5.27 0.08 -20.80
CA ASP A 155 -5.02 1.11 -21.81
C ASP A 155 -3.79 1.95 -21.43
N ARG A 156 -2.60 1.42 -21.77
CA ARG A 156 -1.30 2.03 -21.41
C ARG A 156 -1.09 3.42 -21.99
N VAL A 157 -1.69 3.72 -23.14
CA VAL A 157 -1.55 5.04 -23.78
C VAL A 157 -2.21 6.09 -22.89
N VAL A 158 -3.42 5.79 -22.44
CA VAL A 158 -4.17 6.70 -21.57
C VAL A 158 -3.56 6.78 -20.19
N LEU A 159 -3.19 5.63 -19.62
CA LEU A 159 -2.55 5.58 -18.31
C LEU A 159 -1.29 6.45 -18.28
N ARG A 160 -0.39 6.29 -19.26
CA ARG A 160 0.85 7.09 -19.32
C ARG A 160 0.58 8.57 -19.57
N ALA A 161 -0.43 8.91 -20.37
CA ALA A 161 -0.82 10.30 -20.55
C ALA A 161 -1.26 10.94 -19.23
N LEU A 162 -2.01 10.21 -18.38
CA LEU A 162 -2.38 10.69 -17.05
C LEU A 162 -1.19 10.83 -16.10
N LEU A 163 -0.17 9.98 -16.22
CA LEU A 163 1.05 10.06 -15.40
C LEU A 163 2.01 11.19 -15.81
N THR A 164 1.75 11.91 -16.90
CA THR A 164 2.47 13.16 -17.20
C THR A 164 1.97 14.37 -16.39
N GLN A 165 0.88 14.21 -15.64
CA GLN A 165 0.31 15.24 -14.78
C GLN A 165 1.21 15.52 -13.57
N PRO A 166 0.93 16.59 -12.79
CA PRO A 166 1.68 16.86 -11.56
C PRO A 166 1.74 15.63 -10.65
N ASP A 167 2.97 15.34 -10.22
CA ASP A 167 3.38 14.18 -9.44
C ASP A 167 2.45 13.93 -8.23
N GLY A 168 1.94 12.70 -8.11
CA GLY A 168 1.00 12.32 -7.05
C GLY A 168 1.63 12.43 -5.67
N SER A 169 2.90 12.07 -5.54
CA SER A 169 3.68 12.20 -4.31
C SER A 169 3.80 13.65 -3.86
N LEU A 170 3.93 14.62 -4.78
CA LEU A 170 3.94 16.04 -4.44
C LEU A 170 2.59 16.51 -3.88
N ARG A 171 1.47 16.00 -4.41
CA ARG A 171 0.12 16.32 -3.90
C ARG A 171 -0.09 15.75 -2.50
N ILE A 172 0.38 14.52 -2.26
CA ILE A 172 0.35 13.91 -0.93
C ILE A 172 1.23 14.69 0.04
N GLN A 173 2.42 15.12 -0.38
CA GLN A 173 3.28 15.99 0.44
C GLN A 173 2.59 17.32 0.79
N GLN A 174 1.87 17.93 -0.15
CA GLN A 174 1.07 19.13 0.11
C GLN A 174 -0.06 18.86 1.12
N ALA A 175 -0.78 17.74 0.99
CA ALA A 175 -1.80 17.34 1.94
C ALA A 175 -1.22 17.16 3.36
N VAL A 176 -0.09 16.46 3.48
CA VAL A 176 0.64 16.29 4.75
C VAL A 176 1.12 17.62 5.31
N ALA A 177 1.62 18.53 4.48
CA ALA A 177 2.09 19.85 4.94
C ALA A 177 0.93 20.70 5.51
N MET A 178 -0.29 20.54 4.99
CA MET A 178 -1.49 21.20 5.49
C MET A 178 -2.06 20.56 6.76
N GLN A 179 -1.82 19.27 6.99
CA GLN A 179 -2.21 18.53 8.20
C GLN A 179 -1.03 17.68 8.71
N PRO A 180 0.00 18.30 9.30
CA PRO A 180 1.25 17.63 9.62
C PRO A 180 1.12 16.54 10.70
N ASP A 181 0.08 16.63 11.53
CA ASP A 181 -0.21 15.74 12.65
C ASP A 181 -1.18 14.61 12.29
N ASP A 182 -1.71 14.57 11.05
CA ASP A 182 -2.58 13.48 10.61
C ASP A 182 -1.77 12.21 10.34
N ALA A 183 -1.91 11.23 11.23
CA ALA A 183 -1.15 9.98 11.18
C ALA A 183 -1.55 9.10 9.99
N GLY A 184 -2.79 9.19 9.50
CA GLY A 184 -3.25 8.47 8.32
C GLY A 184 -2.61 9.01 7.03
N LEU A 185 -2.53 10.34 6.88
CA LEU A 185 -1.82 10.97 5.75
C LEU A 185 -0.32 10.63 5.80
N ARG A 186 0.28 10.59 6.99
CA ARG A 186 1.67 10.15 7.18
C ARG A 186 1.85 8.68 6.81
N PHE A 187 0.90 7.81 7.15
CA PHE A 187 0.93 6.40 6.76
C PHE A 187 0.95 6.24 5.24
N ALA A 188 0.03 6.91 4.53
CA ALA A 188 0.01 6.88 3.07
C ALA A 188 1.31 7.42 2.45
N ALA A 189 1.82 8.54 2.95
CA ALA A 189 3.08 9.12 2.48
C ALA A 189 4.28 8.19 2.68
N ALA A 190 4.31 7.40 3.76
CA ALA A 190 5.34 6.39 3.98
C ALA A 190 5.28 5.25 2.94
N LEU A 191 4.07 4.80 2.57
CA LEU A 191 3.92 3.77 1.54
C LEU A 191 4.31 4.28 0.15
N VAL A 192 3.92 5.50 -0.20
CA VAL A 192 4.32 6.14 -1.47
C VAL A 192 5.85 6.33 -1.50
N ALA A 193 6.44 6.81 -0.41
CA ALA A 193 7.91 6.91 -0.31
C ALA A 193 8.60 5.54 -0.44
N THR A 194 7.96 4.47 0.04
CA THR A 194 8.47 3.09 -0.14
C THR A 194 8.41 2.69 -1.62
N ALA A 195 7.29 2.96 -2.29
CA ALA A 195 7.12 2.68 -3.72
C ALA A 195 8.14 3.44 -4.59
N ASP A 196 8.56 4.63 -4.16
CA ASP A 196 9.53 5.49 -4.85
C ASP A 196 10.99 5.23 -4.47
N GLY A 197 11.26 4.40 -3.46
CA GLY A 197 12.62 4.19 -2.94
C GLY A 197 13.22 5.40 -2.22
N ARG A 198 12.39 6.23 -1.57
CA ARG A 198 12.80 7.43 -0.81
C ARG A 198 12.98 7.11 0.68
N ASP A 199 14.01 6.35 1.02
CA ASP A 199 14.23 5.79 2.38
C ASP A 199 14.18 6.83 3.52
N ALA A 200 14.75 8.02 3.33
CA ALA A 200 14.72 9.08 4.33
C ALA A 200 13.29 9.54 4.65
N ASP A 201 12.46 9.66 3.61
CA ASP A 201 11.06 10.07 3.74
C ASP A 201 10.22 8.95 4.35
N VAL A 202 10.49 7.69 3.97
CA VAL A 202 9.87 6.51 4.62
C VAL A 202 10.08 6.58 6.13
N ALA A 203 11.34 6.70 6.58
CA ALA A 203 11.65 6.71 8.01
C ALA A 203 10.97 7.90 8.74
N MET A 204 10.93 9.08 8.12
CA MET A 204 10.25 10.25 8.67
C MET A 204 8.75 9.98 8.84
N HIS A 205 8.06 9.64 7.75
CA HIS A 205 6.61 9.44 7.76
C HIS A 205 6.19 8.25 8.64
N ALA A 206 6.95 7.16 8.62
CA ALA A 206 6.71 5.97 9.42
C ALA A 206 6.72 6.25 10.93
N ARG A 207 7.63 7.11 11.41
CA ARG A 207 7.67 7.48 12.85
C ARG A 207 6.38 8.18 13.28
N HIS A 208 5.90 9.14 12.49
CA HIS A 208 4.65 9.86 12.80
C HIS A 208 3.43 8.94 12.70
N ALA A 209 3.35 8.11 11.67
CA ALA A 209 2.26 7.14 11.53
C ALA A 209 2.22 6.17 12.72
N ARG A 210 3.38 5.63 13.13
CA ARG A 210 3.47 4.69 14.27
C ARG A 210 3.09 5.35 15.60
N ALA A 211 3.47 6.60 15.81
CA ALA A 211 3.06 7.35 17.00
C ALA A 211 1.54 7.56 17.07
N GLY A 212 0.88 7.82 15.94
CA GLY A 212 -0.57 7.99 15.88
C GLY A 212 -1.38 6.70 15.95
N ALA A 213 -0.78 5.55 15.61
CA ALA A 213 -1.45 4.25 15.61
C ALA A 213 -1.98 3.84 17.01
N GLU A 214 -1.41 4.37 18.10
CA GLU A 214 -1.93 4.12 19.46
C GLU A 214 -3.33 4.73 19.67
N SER A 215 -3.67 5.76 18.90
CA SER A 215 -4.92 6.52 19.01
C SER A 215 -5.89 6.31 17.84
N ASP A 216 -5.46 5.61 16.79
CA ASP A 216 -6.25 5.31 15.60
C ASP A 216 -6.25 3.79 15.36
N ALA A 217 -7.35 3.15 15.75
CA ALA A 217 -7.50 1.69 15.64
C ALA A 217 -7.43 1.22 14.18
N LEU A 218 -7.90 2.03 13.23
CA LEU A 218 -7.88 1.67 11.82
C LEU A 218 -6.45 1.72 11.27
N LEU A 219 -5.70 2.75 11.64
CA LEU A 219 -4.27 2.83 11.34
C LEU A 219 -3.49 1.68 12.00
N ALA A 220 -3.80 1.34 13.25
CA ALA A 220 -3.13 0.25 13.98
C ALA A 220 -3.23 -1.10 13.26
N LEU A 221 -4.36 -1.40 12.61
CA LEU A 221 -4.57 -2.62 11.82
C LEU A 221 -3.66 -2.68 10.59
N ASN A 222 -3.23 -1.53 10.08
CA ASN A 222 -2.49 -1.41 8.83
C ASN A 222 -1.02 -1.03 9.02
N ILE A 223 -0.59 -0.65 10.22
CA ILE A 223 0.76 -0.09 10.47
C ILE A 223 1.89 -1.05 10.11
N GLY A 224 1.63 -2.36 10.13
CA GLY A 224 2.57 -3.40 9.73
C GLY A 224 2.92 -3.41 8.24
N LEU A 225 2.16 -2.68 7.40
CA LEU A 225 2.43 -2.54 5.96
C LEU A 225 3.60 -1.60 5.65
N ILE A 226 3.99 -0.74 6.60
CA ILE A 226 5.20 0.09 6.43
C ILE A 226 6.45 -0.75 6.77
N PRO A 227 7.45 -0.81 5.88
CA PRO A 227 8.73 -1.46 6.17
C PRO A 227 9.37 -0.96 7.47
N ARG A 228 10.09 -1.84 8.17
CA ARG A 228 10.75 -1.51 9.44
C ARG A 228 12.00 -0.66 9.23
#